data_AF-A0AAD4FKH3-F1
#
_entry.id   AF-A0AAD4FKH3-F1
#
_cell.length_a   1.000
_cell.length_b   1.000
_cell.length_c   1.000
_cell.angle_alpha   90.00
_cell.angle_beta   90.00
_cell.angle_gamma   90.00
#
_symmetry.space_group_name_H-M   'P 1'
#
loop_
_entity.id
_entity.type
_entity.pdbx_description
1 polymer ?
#
loop_
_entity_poly.entity_id
_entity_poly.type
_entity_poly.pdbx_seq_one_letter_code
_entity_poly.pdbx_strand_id
1 'polypeptide(L)'
;MAPFLDENENEGDEFYDKGYVVLKDVVPKERALKSRNKMMDWLGTFHNDFDIKNPETWTKENLPQSFENNTTELIVSYETINLTLPNASKLAGSKPWPHLDQAPKRQGLSCVQGVFNFSEAGPKDGGLVVMEGSAKLFDKLFKQRPFDQTKGLLTALHYEFYPFQDSDVKW
;
A
#
# COMPACT_ATOMS: atom_id res chain seq x y z
N MET A 1 1.35 22.11 -16.03
CA MET A 1 0.16 22.77 -15.49
C MET A 1 -0.77 21.65 -15.05
N ALA A 2 -0.83 21.37 -13.74
CA ALA A 2 -1.73 20.36 -13.18
C ALA A 2 -2.73 21.12 -12.31
N PRO A 3 -3.95 21.37 -12.79
CA PRO A 3 -5.04 21.82 -11.96
C PRO A 3 -5.87 20.62 -11.46
N PHE A 4 -6.75 20.90 -10.51
CA PHE A 4 -7.69 20.02 -9.80
C PHE A 4 -7.15 19.37 -8.52
N LEU A 5 -6.94 20.21 -7.52
CA LEU A 5 -7.40 19.89 -6.17
C LEU A 5 -8.64 20.76 -5.90
N ASP A 6 -9.69 20.11 -5.42
CA ASP A 6 -10.98 20.68 -5.07
C ASP A 6 -10.83 21.70 -3.92
N GLU A 7 -11.76 22.64 -3.83
CA GLU A 7 -11.70 23.90 -3.05
C GLU A 7 -11.82 23.74 -1.51
N ASN A 8 -11.08 22.83 -0.88
CA ASN A 8 -10.85 22.84 0.56
C ASN A 8 -9.38 23.20 0.83
N GLU A 9 -9.08 24.50 0.97
CA GLU A 9 -7.71 25.01 1.26
C GLU A 9 -6.99 24.22 2.38
N ASN A 10 -7.74 23.75 3.38
CA ASN A 10 -7.20 23.02 4.53
C ASN A 10 -6.66 21.62 4.20
N GLU A 11 -7.21 20.92 3.19
CA GLU A 11 -6.80 19.52 2.89
C GLU A 11 -5.47 19.48 2.13
N GLY A 12 -5.27 20.42 1.21
CA GLY A 12 -3.99 20.60 0.53
C GLY A 12 -2.88 20.96 1.52
N ASP A 13 -3.15 21.90 2.41
CA ASP A 13 -2.21 22.32 3.45
C ASP A 13 -1.89 21.16 4.42
N GLU A 14 -2.89 20.37 4.83
CA GLU A 14 -2.69 19.19 5.66
C GLU A 14 -1.78 18.16 4.96
N PHE A 15 -2.02 17.88 3.68
CA PHE A 15 -1.21 16.95 2.92
C PHE A 15 0.25 17.39 2.86
N TYR A 16 0.52 18.66 2.56
CA TYR A 16 1.90 19.17 2.52
C TYR A 16 2.54 19.26 3.91
N ASP A 17 1.76 19.48 4.97
CA ASP A 17 2.28 19.55 6.34
C ASP A 17 2.64 18.19 6.90
N LYS A 18 1.69 17.24 6.81
CA LYS A 18 1.76 15.91 7.40
C LYS A 18 2.39 14.86 6.48
N GLY A 19 2.40 15.10 5.17
CA GLY A 19 2.80 14.12 4.17
C GLY A 19 1.73 13.08 3.82
N TYR A 20 0.52 13.21 4.37
CA TYR A 20 -0.65 12.39 4.05
C TYR A 20 -1.93 13.18 4.34
N VAL A 21 -3.04 12.76 3.74
CA VAL A 21 -4.38 13.27 4.04
C VAL A 21 -5.38 12.12 4.02
N VAL A 22 -6.38 12.15 4.90
CA VAL A 22 -7.45 11.14 4.94
C VAL A 22 -8.74 11.77 4.46
N LEU A 23 -9.10 11.46 3.22
CA LEU A 23 -10.37 11.89 2.64
C LEU A 23 -11.48 10.91 3.01
N LYS A 24 -12.42 11.37 3.82
CA LYS A 24 -13.56 10.55 4.27
C LYS A 24 -14.69 10.61 3.24
N ASP A 25 -15.47 9.54 3.16
CA ASP A 25 -16.69 9.47 2.35
C ASP A 25 -16.52 9.74 0.83
N VAL A 26 -15.29 9.70 0.31
CA VAL A 26 -15.00 9.82 -1.14
C VAL A 26 -15.72 8.74 -1.96
N VAL A 27 -15.89 7.55 -1.39
CA VAL A 27 -16.69 6.47 -1.96
C VAL A 27 -17.88 6.23 -1.03
N PRO A 28 -19.14 6.37 -1.52
CA PRO A 28 -20.31 6.08 -0.72
C PRO A 28 -20.27 4.65 -0.16
N LYS A 29 -20.67 4.48 1.11
CA LYS A 29 -20.62 3.19 1.82
C LYS A 29 -21.25 2.04 1.03
N GLU A 30 -22.40 2.25 0.40
CA GLU A 30 -23.05 1.24 -0.44
C GLU A 30 -22.17 0.80 -1.62
N ARG A 31 -21.52 1.76 -2.29
CA ARG A 31 -20.62 1.48 -3.42
C ARG A 31 -19.37 0.75 -2.94
N ALA A 32 -18.79 1.13 -1.81
CA ALA A 32 -17.65 0.45 -1.20
C ALA A 32 -17.98 -1.02 -0.88
N LEU A 33 -19.11 -1.27 -0.21
CA LEU A 33 -19.57 -2.62 0.11
C LEU A 33 -19.85 -3.47 -1.14
N LYS A 34 -20.48 -2.87 -2.17
CA LYS A 34 -20.71 -3.55 -3.45
C LYS A 34 -19.41 -3.94 -4.13
N SER A 35 -18.42 -3.05 -4.18
CA SER A 35 -17.09 -3.34 -4.74
C SER A 35 -16.37 -4.43 -3.95
N ARG A 36 -16.40 -4.36 -2.62
CA ARG A 36 -15.83 -5.39 -1.74
C ARG A 36 -16.44 -6.76 -2.01
N ASN A 37 -17.76 -6.85 -2.11
CA ASN A 37 -18.42 -8.14 -2.33
C ASN A 37 -18.05 -8.72 -3.70
N LYS A 38 -18.03 -7.91 -4.76
CA LYS A 38 -17.57 -8.34 -6.09
C LYS A 38 -16.12 -8.85 -6.06
N MET A 39 -15.26 -8.18 -5.29
CA MET A 39 -13.88 -8.59 -5.11
C MET A 39 -13.79 -9.95 -4.41
N MET A 40 -14.58 -10.19 -3.36
CA MET A 40 -14.64 -11.50 -2.69
C MET A 40 -15.19 -12.60 -3.61
N ASP A 41 -16.24 -12.29 -4.38
CA ASP A 41 -16.79 -13.22 -5.37
C ASP A 41 -15.72 -13.59 -6.42
N TRP A 42 -14.96 -12.61 -6.91
CA TRP A 42 -13.86 -12.82 -7.84
C TRP A 42 -12.72 -13.67 -7.24
N LEU A 43 -12.33 -13.43 -5.98
CA LEU A 43 -11.33 -14.25 -5.29
C LEU A 43 -11.76 -15.72 -5.16
N GLY A 44 -13.07 -15.98 -5.02
CA GLY A 44 -13.62 -17.33 -5.02
C GLY A 44 -13.68 -18.01 -6.40
N THR A 45 -13.33 -17.32 -7.50
CA THR A 45 -13.26 -17.93 -8.84
C THR A 45 -11.95 -18.66 -9.10
N PHE A 46 -10.95 -18.48 -8.24
CA PHE A 46 -9.67 -19.15 -8.36
C PHE A 46 -9.81 -20.63 -7.97
N HIS A 47 -9.07 -21.50 -8.67
CA HIS A 47 -9.06 -22.94 -8.40
C HIS A 47 -8.11 -23.29 -7.25
N ASN A 48 -8.35 -22.71 -6.07
CA ASN A 48 -7.50 -22.81 -4.88
C ASN A 48 -8.30 -23.08 -3.59
N ASP A 49 -9.54 -23.54 -3.71
CA ASP A 49 -10.42 -23.91 -2.59
C ASP A 49 -10.68 -22.78 -1.57
N PHE A 50 -10.41 -21.51 -1.93
CA PHE A 50 -10.75 -20.36 -1.09
C PHE A 50 -12.27 -20.13 -1.06
N ASP A 51 -12.83 -20.09 0.15
CA ASP A 51 -14.21 -19.66 0.38
C ASP A 51 -14.26 -18.64 1.52
N ILE A 52 -14.64 -17.41 1.17
CA ILE A 52 -14.82 -16.31 2.13
C ILE A 52 -15.88 -16.63 3.20
N LYS A 53 -16.79 -17.58 2.97
CA LYS A 53 -17.80 -18.01 3.95
C LYS A 53 -17.33 -19.15 4.84
N ASN A 54 -16.21 -19.79 4.52
CA ASN A 54 -15.66 -20.90 5.27
C ASN A 54 -14.25 -20.57 5.81
N PRO A 55 -14.12 -20.14 7.08
CA PRO A 55 -12.83 -19.81 7.69
C PRO A 55 -11.81 -20.95 7.72
N GLU A 56 -12.23 -22.21 7.61
CA GLU A 56 -11.30 -23.35 7.52
C GLU A 56 -10.50 -23.35 6.23
N THR A 57 -11.02 -22.71 5.17
CA THR A 57 -10.33 -22.55 3.88
C THR A 57 -9.36 -21.37 3.86
N TRP A 58 -9.31 -20.56 4.91
CA TRP A 58 -8.42 -19.38 4.95
C TRP A 58 -7.02 -19.81 5.37
N THR A 59 -6.36 -20.54 4.48
CA THR A 59 -4.99 -21.05 4.64
C THR A 59 -4.04 -20.33 3.68
N LYS A 60 -2.73 -20.48 3.89
CA LYS A 60 -1.74 -19.85 3.01
C LYS A 60 -1.80 -20.44 1.60
N GLU A 61 -2.11 -21.73 1.53
CA GLU A 61 -2.18 -22.54 0.32
C GLU A 61 -3.42 -22.20 -0.51
N ASN A 62 -4.53 -21.88 0.15
CA ASN A 62 -5.79 -21.61 -0.52
C ASN A 62 -5.92 -20.15 -0.95
N LEU A 63 -5.12 -19.21 -0.42
CA LEU A 63 -5.19 -17.80 -0.84
C LEU A 63 -4.51 -17.58 -2.20
N PRO A 64 -5.11 -16.82 -3.12
CA PRO A 64 -4.44 -16.44 -4.37
C PRO A 64 -3.32 -15.44 -4.05
N GLN A 65 -2.06 -15.88 -4.14
CA GLN A 65 -0.88 -15.02 -4.00
C GLN A 65 -0.34 -14.68 -5.38
N SER A 66 -0.05 -13.38 -5.60
CA SER A 66 0.66 -12.79 -6.75
C SER A 66 0.77 -13.69 -7.98
N PHE A 67 -0.15 -13.54 -8.93
CA PHE A 67 -0.09 -14.24 -10.22
C PHE A 67 0.36 -13.26 -11.31
N GLU A 68 1.42 -13.60 -12.03
CA GLU A 68 1.78 -12.92 -13.27
C GLU A 68 0.94 -13.53 -14.40
N ASN A 69 0.10 -12.69 -15.03
CA ASN A 69 -0.57 -13.10 -16.26
C ASN A 69 0.42 -12.91 -17.42
N ASN A 70 0.96 -14.01 -17.95
CA ASN A 70 2.00 -14.03 -19.00
C ASN A 70 1.50 -13.59 -20.40
N THR A 71 0.48 -12.73 -20.48
CA THR A 71 -0.05 -12.24 -21.75
C THR A 71 0.66 -10.98 -22.20
N THR A 72 1.04 -10.93 -23.48
CA THR A 72 1.61 -9.74 -24.12
C THR A 72 0.56 -8.72 -24.57
N GLU A 73 -0.73 -9.02 -24.38
CA GLU A 73 -1.85 -8.14 -24.77
C GLU A 73 -2.25 -7.16 -23.66
N LEU A 74 -1.68 -7.30 -22.46
CA LEU A 74 -1.95 -6.40 -21.35
C LEU A 74 -1.25 -5.06 -21.57
N ILE A 75 -2.04 -4.01 -21.85
CA ILE A 75 -1.54 -2.63 -21.99
C ILE A 75 -1.75 -1.78 -20.73
N VAL A 76 -2.33 -2.36 -19.68
CA VAL A 76 -2.65 -1.68 -18.41
C VAL A 76 -1.90 -2.37 -17.27
N SER A 77 -1.21 -1.58 -16.45
CA SER A 77 -0.70 -2.02 -15.16
C SER A 77 -1.85 -2.08 -14.17
N TYR A 78 -2.24 -3.28 -13.74
CA TYR A 78 -3.20 -3.42 -12.64
C TYR A 78 -2.48 -3.21 -11.32
N GLU A 79 -3.08 -2.39 -10.46
CA GLU A 79 -2.65 -2.24 -9.08
C GLU A 79 -3.12 -3.40 -8.20
N THR A 80 -2.49 -3.52 -7.04
CA THR A 80 -2.73 -4.63 -6.13
C THR A 80 -3.95 -4.42 -5.24
N ILE A 81 -4.51 -5.53 -4.76
CA ILE A 81 -5.54 -5.54 -3.72
C ILE A 81 -4.90 -6.08 -2.44
N ASN A 82 -5.11 -5.38 -1.33
CA ASN A 82 -4.75 -5.92 -0.01
C ASN A 82 -5.96 -6.61 0.63
N LEU A 83 -5.81 -7.88 1.00
CA LEU A 83 -6.78 -8.63 1.80
C LEU A 83 -6.12 -9.06 3.10
N THR A 84 -6.67 -8.59 4.22
CA THR A 84 -6.29 -9.05 5.56
C THR A 84 -7.49 -9.77 6.19
N LEU A 85 -7.34 -11.07 6.45
CA LEU A 85 -8.37 -11.90 7.06
C LEU A 85 -8.25 -11.90 8.60
N PRO A 86 -9.36 -12.14 9.34
CA PRO A 86 -9.34 -12.17 10.80
C PRO A 86 -8.33 -13.15 11.42
N ASN A 87 -7.98 -14.22 10.71
CA ASN A 87 -7.01 -15.22 11.13
C ASN A 87 -5.58 -14.95 10.61
N ALA A 88 -5.28 -13.75 10.08
CA ALA A 88 -3.98 -13.42 9.48
C ALA A 88 -2.78 -13.71 10.38
N SER A 89 -2.93 -13.60 11.71
CA SER A 89 -1.88 -13.97 12.67
C SER A 89 -1.50 -15.47 12.62
N LYS A 90 -2.44 -16.34 12.25
CA LYS A 90 -2.19 -17.78 12.01
C LYS A 90 -1.54 -18.04 10.64
N LEU A 91 -1.65 -17.09 9.72
CA LEU A 91 -1.05 -17.13 8.38
C LEU A 91 0.37 -16.56 8.35
N ALA A 92 1.10 -16.70 9.46
CA ALA A 92 2.40 -16.08 9.76
C ALA A 92 2.38 -14.55 10.01
N GLY A 93 1.26 -13.86 9.79
CA GLY A 93 1.13 -12.41 9.94
C GLY A 93 2.02 -11.60 8.99
N SER A 94 1.95 -10.28 9.07
CA SER A 94 2.85 -9.37 8.37
C SER A 94 3.96 -8.90 9.31
N LYS A 95 5.22 -9.01 8.88
CA LYS A 95 6.32 -8.29 9.54
C LYS A 95 6.27 -6.81 9.13
N PRO A 96 6.57 -5.87 10.04
CA PRO A 96 6.73 -4.47 9.66
C PRO A 96 7.74 -4.35 8.52
N TRP A 97 7.38 -3.62 7.48
CA TRP A 97 8.23 -3.37 6.33
C TRP A 97 8.27 -1.87 6.07
N PRO A 98 9.02 -1.10 6.87
CA PRO A 98 9.16 0.34 6.65
C PRO A 98 9.90 0.59 5.33
N HIS A 99 9.33 1.43 4.46
CA HIS A 99 9.91 1.77 3.17
C HIS A 99 9.48 3.15 2.69
N LEU A 100 10.06 3.58 1.58
CA LEU A 100 9.62 4.72 0.78
C LEU A 100 9.36 4.23 -0.65
N ASP A 101 8.24 4.64 -1.23
CA ASP A 101 7.86 4.34 -2.62
C ASP A 101 8.31 5.42 -3.62
N GLN A 102 9.00 6.45 -3.13
CA GLN A 102 9.66 7.43 -3.99
C GLN A 102 11.13 7.05 -4.19
N ALA A 103 11.56 7.06 -5.44
CA ALA A 103 12.96 6.87 -5.82
C ALA A 103 13.89 7.80 -5.02
N PRO A 104 14.91 7.27 -4.32
CA PRO A 104 15.88 8.07 -3.55
C PRO A 104 16.62 9.15 -4.33
N LYS A 105 16.69 9.00 -5.66
CA LYS A 105 17.37 9.92 -6.58
C LYS A 105 16.49 11.08 -7.05
N ARG A 106 15.17 11.03 -6.82
CA ARG A 106 14.26 12.13 -7.15
C ARG A 106 14.19 13.11 -5.98
N GLN A 107 14.09 14.40 -6.30
CA GLN A 107 13.98 15.47 -5.30
C GLN A 107 12.56 16.00 -5.23
N GLY A 108 12.17 16.51 -4.07
CA GLY A 108 10.82 17.02 -3.85
C GLY A 108 9.74 15.95 -3.99
N LEU A 109 8.49 16.37 -4.13
CA LEU A 109 7.35 15.45 -4.29
C LEU A 109 7.27 14.93 -5.73
N SER A 110 7.56 13.65 -5.91
CA SER A 110 7.52 12.95 -7.21
C SER A 110 6.60 11.74 -7.22
N CYS A 111 6.19 11.23 -6.06
CA CYS A 111 5.31 10.07 -5.90
C CYS A 111 4.22 10.39 -4.87
N VAL A 112 2.97 10.11 -5.24
CA VAL A 112 1.82 10.11 -4.33
C VAL A 112 1.08 8.81 -4.54
N GLN A 113 0.90 8.05 -3.47
CA GLN A 113 0.11 6.82 -3.49
C GLN A 113 -1.28 7.08 -2.88
N GLY A 114 -2.27 6.34 -3.37
CA GLY A 114 -3.63 6.37 -2.86
C GLY A 114 -4.11 4.97 -2.52
N VAL A 115 -4.77 4.82 -1.38
CA VAL A 115 -5.39 3.56 -0.96
C VAL A 115 -6.87 3.81 -0.69
N PHE A 116 -7.73 3.02 -1.34
CA PHE A 116 -9.16 3.01 -1.05
C PHE A 116 -9.47 1.93 -0.02
N ASN A 117 -10.04 2.33 1.11
CA ASN A 117 -10.53 1.38 2.09
C ASN A 117 -11.98 1.00 1.79
N PHE A 118 -12.23 -0.26 1.45
CA PHE A 118 -13.58 -0.79 1.19
C PHE A 118 -14.23 -1.47 2.40
N SER A 119 -13.52 -1.53 3.53
CA SER A 119 -14.02 -2.08 4.79
C SER A 119 -13.94 -1.02 5.89
N GLU A 120 -14.71 -1.20 6.96
CA GLU A 120 -14.47 -0.43 8.18
C GLU A 120 -13.15 -0.92 8.79
N ALA A 121 -12.31 0.03 9.23
CA ALA A 121 -11.05 -0.25 9.90
C ALA A 121 -10.95 0.62 11.15
N GLY A 122 -10.67 -0.01 12.28
CA GLY A 122 -10.45 0.63 13.57
C GLY A 122 -9.03 0.41 14.09
N PRO A 123 -8.70 0.94 15.29
CA PRO A 123 -7.36 0.89 15.87
C PRO A 123 -6.81 -0.51 16.18
N LYS A 124 -7.65 -1.55 16.11
CA LYS A 124 -7.28 -2.95 16.35
C LYS A 124 -7.18 -3.77 15.06
N ASP A 125 -7.51 -3.17 13.93
CA ASP A 125 -7.42 -3.80 12.62
C ASP A 125 -6.04 -3.55 12.01
N GLY A 126 -5.61 -4.45 11.13
CA GLY A 126 -4.45 -4.20 10.29
C GLY A 126 -4.71 -3.01 9.37
N GLY A 127 -3.74 -2.11 9.22
CA GLY A 127 -3.89 -0.90 8.42
C GLY A 127 -2.54 -0.28 8.05
N LEU A 128 -2.60 0.85 7.34
CA LEU A 128 -1.43 1.62 6.97
C LEU A 128 -0.96 2.46 8.15
N VAL A 129 0.35 2.40 8.44
CA VAL A 129 1.00 3.26 9.43
C VAL A 129 1.96 4.17 8.67
N VAL A 130 1.83 5.48 8.88
CA VAL A 130 2.70 6.50 8.27
C VAL A 130 3.40 7.30 9.37
N MET A 131 4.60 7.80 9.06
CA MET A 131 5.31 8.72 9.94
C MET A 131 4.94 10.16 9.54
N GLU A 132 4.09 10.80 10.33
CA GLU A 132 3.63 12.17 10.09
C GLU A 132 4.80 13.16 9.99
N GLY A 133 4.75 14.06 9.02
CA GLY A 133 5.77 15.08 8.74
C GLY A 133 7.04 14.56 8.06
N SER A 134 7.20 13.25 7.90
CA SER A 134 8.42 12.65 7.33
C SER A 134 8.68 13.03 5.87
N ALA A 135 7.63 13.35 5.09
CA ALA A 135 7.75 13.74 3.68
C ALA A 135 8.71 14.92 3.47
N LYS A 136 8.71 15.92 4.38
CA LYS A 136 9.59 17.09 4.32
C LYS A 136 11.07 16.75 4.58
N LEU A 137 11.33 15.57 5.16
CA LEU A 137 12.67 15.11 5.51
C LEU A 137 13.32 14.29 4.39
N PHE A 138 12.59 13.94 3.33
CA PHE A 138 13.07 13.05 2.26
C PHE A 138 14.40 13.52 1.65
N ASP A 139 14.45 14.77 1.15
CA ASP A 139 15.66 15.31 0.54
C ASP A 139 16.83 15.40 1.54
N LYS A 140 16.53 15.73 2.80
CA LYS A 140 17.54 15.80 3.86
C LYS A 140 18.11 14.41 4.17
N LEU A 141 17.25 13.40 4.23
CA LEU A 141 17.64 12.01 4.46
C LEU A 141 18.66 11.56 3.42
N PHE A 142 18.37 11.73 2.12
CA PHE A 142 19.27 11.25 1.07
C PHE A 142 20.48 12.16 0.81
N LYS A 143 20.44 13.42 1.25
CA LYS A 143 21.65 14.26 1.34
C LYS A 143 22.62 13.77 2.43
N GLN A 144 22.10 13.36 3.58
CA GLN A 144 22.91 12.90 4.73
C GLN A 144 23.31 11.43 4.62
N ARG A 145 22.46 10.62 3.98
CA ARG A 145 22.66 9.19 3.75
C ARG A 145 22.47 8.91 2.25
N PRO A 146 23.50 9.19 1.43
CA PRO A 146 23.44 8.90 0.01
C PRO A 146 23.05 7.44 -0.24
N PHE A 147 22.11 7.26 -1.17
CA PHE A 147 21.57 5.95 -1.47
C PHE A 147 22.64 5.03 -2.08
N ASP A 148 22.89 3.90 -1.41
CA ASP A 148 23.80 2.86 -1.88
C ASP A 148 23.01 1.70 -2.49
N GLN A 149 22.99 1.66 -3.82
CA GLN A 149 22.30 0.65 -4.62
C GLN A 149 22.87 -0.77 -4.47
N THR A 150 24.02 -0.92 -3.80
CA THR A 150 24.64 -2.23 -3.56
C THR A 150 24.12 -2.91 -2.29
N LYS A 151 23.37 -2.19 -1.45
CA LYS A 151 22.85 -2.69 -0.17
C LYS A 151 21.49 -3.38 -0.32
N GLY A 152 21.52 -4.63 -0.76
CA GLY A 152 20.38 -5.55 -0.72
C GLY A 152 19.72 -5.80 -2.06
N LEU A 153 19.18 -7.02 -2.24
CA LEU A 153 18.62 -7.50 -3.51
C LEU A 153 17.42 -6.67 -3.99
N LEU A 154 16.52 -6.27 -3.09
CA LEU A 154 15.35 -5.45 -3.41
C LEU A 154 15.73 -4.03 -3.84
N THR A 155 16.73 -3.46 -3.18
CA THR A 155 17.30 -2.14 -3.47
C THR A 155 17.93 -2.07 -4.86
N ALA A 156 18.53 -3.19 -5.32
CA ALA A 156 19.14 -3.30 -6.63
C ALA A 156 18.12 -3.47 -7.78
N LEU A 157 16.96 -4.06 -7.49
CA LEU A 157 15.91 -4.37 -8.47
C LEU A 157 14.91 -3.23 -8.67
N HIS A 158 14.65 -2.42 -7.63
CA HIS A 158 13.58 -1.41 -7.66
C HIS A 158 14.14 0.01 -7.51
N TYR A 159 14.35 0.70 -8.64
CA TYR A 159 14.85 2.08 -8.68
C TYR A 159 13.92 3.10 -7.98
N GLU A 160 12.64 2.78 -7.88
CA GLU A 160 11.61 3.65 -7.30
C GLU A 160 11.34 3.36 -5.82
N PHE A 161 12.05 2.42 -5.21
CA PHE A 161 11.75 1.91 -3.88
C PHE A 161 12.97 1.98 -2.94
N TYR A 162 12.73 2.29 -1.68
CA TYR A 162 13.75 2.30 -0.63
C TYR A 162 13.30 1.51 0.61
N PRO A 163 13.82 0.30 0.83
CA PRO A 163 13.54 -0.46 2.05
C PRO A 163 14.46 -0.01 3.19
N PHE A 164 13.88 0.45 4.29
CA PHE A 164 14.65 0.64 5.51
C PHE A 164 15.14 -0.70 6.06
N GLN A 165 16.35 -0.73 6.59
CA GLN A 165 16.91 -1.91 7.26
C GLN A 165 16.60 -1.87 8.76
N ASP A 166 16.69 -3.00 9.44
CA ASP A 166 16.53 -3.06 10.91
C ASP A 166 17.46 -2.08 11.64
N SER A 167 18.64 -1.80 11.09
CA SER A 167 19.57 -0.81 11.64
C SER A 167 19.09 0.64 11.51
N ASP A 168 18.23 0.93 10.54
CA ASP A 168 17.70 2.27 10.28
C ASP A 168 16.50 2.61 11.17
N VAL A 169 15.82 1.58 11.70
CA VAL A 169 14.60 1.70 12.51
C VAL A 169 14.78 1.25 13.95
N LYS A 170 16.01 1.35 14.48
CA LYS A 170 16.30 1.19 15.92
C LYS A 170 15.83 2.43 16.67
N TRP A 171 14.53 2.54 16.89
CA TRP A 171 13.92 3.51 17.80
C TRP A 171 13.43 2.82 19.07
#